data_AF-A0A7X4ZQX5-F1
#
_entry.id   AF-A0A7X4ZQX5-F1
#
_cell.length_a   1.000
_cell.length_b   1.000
_cell.length_c   1.000
_cell.angle_alpha   90.00
_cell.angle_beta   90.00
_cell.angle_gamma   90.00
#
_symmetry.space_group_name_H-M   'P 1'
#
loop_
_entity.id
_entity.type
_entity.pdbx_description
1 polymer ?
#
loop_
_entity_poly.entity_id
_entity_poly.type
_entity_poly.pdbx_seq_one_letter_code
_entity_poly.pdbx_strand_id
1 'polypeptide(L)'
;MRKPTYVTLDAVLTGERIRSIIFEKGYTVRELQELLNLSCPQPVYRWMKGKILPSVDNLYMMHRIFGVHMEDMLVARDMGKEP
;
A
#
# COMPACT_ATOMS: atom_id res chain seq x y z
N MET A 1 -18.89 24.34 11.49
CA MET A 1 -18.39 23.45 10.43
C MET A 1 -17.19 22.70 10.97
N ARG A 2 -17.18 21.35 10.91
CA ARG A 2 -15.97 20.57 11.24
C ARG A 2 -14.91 20.86 10.17
N LYS A 3 -13.72 21.29 10.58
CA LYS A 3 -12.58 21.41 9.66
C LYS A 3 -12.27 20.02 9.09
N PRO A 4 -11.99 19.87 7.78
CA PRO A 4 -11.53 18.61 7.25
C PRO A 4 -10.21 18.25 7.93
N THR A 5 -10.18 17.10 8.58
CA THR A 5 -8.93 16.53 9.12
C THR A 5 -8.08 16.18 7.91
N TYR A 6 -7.00 16.91 7.68
CA TYR A 6 -6.04 16.55 6.62
C TYR A 6 -5.38 15.23 7.01
N VAL A 7 -5.73 14.17 6.31
CA VAL A 7 -5.11 12.85 6.49
C VAL A 7 -3.85 12.80 5.63
N THR A 8 -2.71 12.62 6.27
CA THR A 8 -1.46 12.28 5.59
C THR A 8 -1.24 10.78 5.71
N LEU A 9 -0.86 10.10 4.64
CA LEU A 9 -0.56 8.66 4.72
C LEU A 9 0.83 8.43 5.35
N ASP A 10 0.92 7.41 6.18
CA ASP A 10 2.20 6.93 6.67
C ASP A 10 2.77 5.88 5.72
N ALA A 11 3.81 6.26 4.96
CA ALA A 11 4.39 5.40 3.95
C ALA A 11 5.04 4.14 4.52
N VAL A 12 5.61 4.20 5.74
CA VAL A 12 6.27 3.05 6.37
C VAL A 12 5.22 2.04 6.82
N LEU A 13 4.20 2.49 7.56
CA LEU A 13 3.12 1.61 8.01
C LEU A 13 2.29 1.08 6.83
N THR A 14 2.07 1.89 5.80
CA THR A 14 1.45 1.45 4.53
C THR A 14 2.29 0.37 3.85
N GLY A 15 3.61 0.52 3.82
CA GLY A 15 4.52 -0.47 3.25
C GLY A 15 4.46 -1.81 3.98
N GLU A 16 4.48 -1.79 5.31
CA GLU A 16 4.31 -3.00 6.12
C GLU A 16 2.92 -3.62 5.94
N ARG A 17 1.86 -2.81 5.81
CA ARG A 17 0.50 -3.32 5.53
C ARG A 17 0.43 -4.03 4.17
N ILE A 18 0.97 -3.42 3.12
CA ILE A 18 1.07 -4.03 1.78
C ILE A 18 1.85 -5.33 1.85
N ARG A 19 2.98 -5.35 2.56
CA ARG A 19 3.79 -6.55 2.77
C ARG A 19 2.97 -7.68 3.41
N SER A 20 2.25 -7.40 4.50
CA SER A 20 1.40 -8.40 5.16
C SER A 20 0.33 -8.95 4.22
N ILE A 21 -0.36 -8.09 3.46
CA ILE A 21 -1.39 -8.52 2.50
C ILE A 21 -0.80 -9.45 1.43
N ILE A 22 0.37 -9.12 0.87
CA ILE A 22 1.05 -9.96 -0.13
C ILE A 22 1.28 -11.38 0.42
N PHE A 23 1.79 -11.49 1.65
CA PHE A 23 2.05 -12.77 2.30
C PHE A 23 0.76 -13.51 2.71
N GLU A 24 -0.22 -12.81 3.29
CA GLU A 24 -1.51 -13.38 3.69
C GLU A 24 -2.27 -13.96 2.50
N LYS A 25 -2.14 -13.35 1.33
CA LYS A 25 -2.76 -13.80 0.08
C LYS A 25 -1.92 -14.85 -0.66
N GLY A 26 -0.75 -15.21 -0.15
CA GLY A 26 0.10 -16.26 -0.70
C GLY A 26 0.87 -15.88 -1.96
N TYR A 27 1.02 -14.59 -2.25
CA TYR A 27 1.77 -14.12 -3.42
C TYR A 27 3.25 -13.90 -3.10
N THR A 28 4.10 -14.21 -4.06
CA THR A 28 5.50 -13.78 -4.08
C THR A 28 5.63 -12.39 -4.70
N VAL A 29 6.74 -11.70 -4.39
CA VAL A 29 7.08 -10.41 -5.02
C VAL A 29 7.21 -10.53 -6.54
N ARG A 30 7.71 -11.68 -7.04
CA ARG A 30 7.84 -11.94 -8.47
C ARG A 30 6.49 -12.07 -9.15
N GLU A 31 5.57 -12.84 -8.59
CA GLU A 31 4.21 -12.97 -9.13
C GLU A 31 3.51 -11.61 -9.14
N LEU A 32 3.63 -10.82 -8.06
CA LEU A 32 3.03 -9.49 -8.04
C LEU A 32 3.63 -8.57 -9.10
N GLN A 33 4.95 -8.62 -9.31
CA GLN A 33 5.60 -7.87 -10.37
C GLN A 33 5.06 -8.23 -11.76
N GLU A 34 4.93 -9.53 -12.05
CA GLU A 34 4.40 -10.04 -13.31
C GLU A 34 2.92 -9.62 -13.51
N LEU A 35 2.10 -9.76 -12.48
CA LEU A 35 0.68 -9.37 -12.49
C LEU A 35 0.46 -7.86 -12.66
N LEU A 36 1.36 -7.04 -12.12
CA LEU A 36 1.34 -5.59 -12.28
C LEU A 36 2.05 -5.11 -13.55
N ASN A 37 2.55 -6.03 -14.39
CA ASN A 37 3.30 -5.74 -15.60
C ASN A 37 4.48 -4.77 -15.37
N LEU A 38 5.16 -4.91 -14.22
CA LEU A 38 6.33 -4.10 -13.89
C LEU A 38 7.58 -4.69 -14.55
N SER A 39 8.48 -3.83 -15.00
CA SER A 39 9.73 -4.25 -15.66
C SER A 39 10.71 -4.99 -14.73
N CYS A 40 10.63 -4.77 -13.42
CA CYS A 40 11.46 -5.44 -12.41
C CYS A 40 10.77 -5.43 -11.04
N PRO A 41 11.17 -6.31 -10.09
CA PRO A 41 10.52 -6.41 -8.76
C PRO A 41 10.84 -5.23 -7.82
N GLN A 42 11.72 -4.32 -8.23
CA GLN A 42 12.22 -3.24 -7.39
C GLN A 42 11.15 -2.27 -6.87
N PRO A 43 10.10 -1.89 -7.64
CA PRO A 43 9.03 -1.04 -7.12
C PRO A 43 8.32 -1.69 -5.93
N VAL A 44 7.99 -2.99 -6.02
CA VAL A 44 7.33 -3.74 -4.94
C VAL A 44 8.15 -3.70 -3.66
N TYR A 45 9.47 -3.96 -3.73
CA TYR A 45 10.35 -3.85 -2.56
C TYR A 45 10.43 -2.43 -1.99
N ARG A 46 10.35 -1.39 -2.83
CA ARG A 46 10.34 0.01 -2.37
C ARG A 46 9.02 0.34 -1.65
N TRP A 47 7.90 -0.19 -2.12
CA TRP A 47 6.60 -0.06 -1.47
C TRP A 47 6.61 -0.74 -0.11
N MET A 48 7.05 -2.00 -0.04
CA MET A 48 7.14 -2.76 1.22
C MET A 48 8.04 -2.09 2.27
N LYS A 49 9.08 -1.37 1.82
CA LYS A 49 10.00 -0.61 2.70
C LYS A 49 9.52 0.81 2.99
N GLY A 50 8.33 1.20 2.51
CA GLY A 50 7.78 2.54 2.68
C GLY A 50 8.61 3.67 2.04
N LYS A 51 9.48 3.35 1.07
CA LYS A 51 10.32 4.36 0.39
C LYS A 51 9.52 5.23 -0.57
N ILE A 52 8.46 4.67 -1.13
CA ILE A 52 7.51 5.33 -2.03
C ILE A 52 6.19 4.58 -1.92
N LEU A 53 5.07 5.28 -2.08
CA LEU A 53 3.77 4.63 -2.19
C LEU A 53 3.59 4.06 -3.61
N PRO A 54 2.83 2.97 -3.77
CA PRO A 54 2.37 2.57 -5.10
C PRO A 54 1.52 3.68 -5.73
N SER A 55 1.55 3.79 -7.05
CA SER A 55 0.64 4.69 -7.76
C SER A 55 -0.82 4.26 -7.57
N VAL A 56 -1.76 5.15 -7.85
CA VAL A 56 -3.20 4.84 -7.82
C VAL A 56 -3.52 3.65 -8.73
N ASP A 57 -2.93 3.58 -9.92
CA ASP A 57 -3.12 2.45 -10.84
C ASP A 57 -2.64 1.13 -10.25
N ASN A 58 -1.47 1.13 -9.59
CA ASN A 58 -0.95 -0.05 -8.93
C ASN A 58 -1.84 -0.47 -7.74
N LEU A 59 -2.33 0.48 -6.95
CA LEU A 59 -3.28 0.21 -5.87
C LEU A 59 -4.59 -0.39 -6.40
N TYR A 60 -5.12 0.16 -7.49
CA TYR A 60 -6.33 -0.37 -8.13
C TYR A 60 -6.12 -1.79 -8.66
N MET A 61 -4.98 -2.06 -9.30
CA MET A 61 -4.64 -3.42 -9.73
C MET A 61 -4.44 -4.37 -8.56
N MET A 62 -3.78 -3.94 -7.48
CA MET A 62 -3.66 -4.73 -6.25
C MET A 62 -5.02 -5.02 -5.62
N HIS A 63 -5.98 -4.10 -5.67
CA HIS A 63 -7.35 -4.37 -5.24
C HIS A 63 -7.97 -5.53 -6.02
N ARG A 64 -7.78 -5.55 -7.34
CA ARG A 64 -8.26 -6.62 -8.22
C ARG A 64 -7.56 -7.95 -7.98
N ILE A 65 -6.26 -7.93 -7.68
CA ILE A 65 -5.44 -9.13 -7.43
C ILE A 65 -5.77 -9.73 -6.06
N PHE A 66 -5.77 -8.91 -5.01
CA PHE A 66 -5.90 -9.37 -3.63
C PHE A 66 -7.35 -9.48 -3.16
N GLY A 67 -8.30 -8.83 -3.84
CA GLY A 67 -9.69 -8.71 -3.39
C GLY A 67 -9.81 -7.92 -2.08
N VAL A 68 -8.97 -6.89 -1.92
CA VAL A 68 -8.90 -6.02 -0.72
C VAL A 68 -9.19 -4.59 -1.16
N HIS A 69 -9.98 -3.83 -0.40
CA HIS A 69 -10.22 -2.43 -0.76
C HIS A 69 -8.92 -1.62 -0.70
N MET A 70 -8.76 -0.63 -1.60
CA MET A 70 -7.53 0.16 -1.66
C MET A 70 -7.23 0.85 -0.32
N GLU A 71 -8.26 1.31 0.39
CA GLU A 71 -8.12 1.96 1.70
C GLU A 71 -7.57 1.01 2.78
N ASP A 72 -7.90 -0.28 2.75
CA ASP A 72 -7.39 -1.28 3.69
C ASP A 72 -5.90 -1.59 3.51
N MET A 73 -5.31 -1.13 2.39
CA MET A 73 -3.88 -1.21 2.13
C MET A 73 -3.13 0.02 2.64
N LEU A 74 -3.83 1.12 2.90
CA LEU A 74 -3.24 2.42 3.23
C LEU A 74 -3.40 2.70 4.73
N VAL A 75 -2.35 3.23 5.33
CA VAL A 75 -2.36 3.61 6.74
C VAL A 75 -2.26 5.12 6.86
N ALA A 76 -3.26 5.74 7.50
CA ALA A 76 -3.21 7.14 7.87
C ALA A 76 -2.16 7.36 8.97
N ARG A 77 -1.33 8.40 8.83
CA ARG A 77 -0.56 8.93 9.95
C ARG A 77 -1.56 9.57 10.90
N ASP A 78 -1.66 9.01 12.10
CA ASP A 78 -2.49 9.60 13.14
C ASP A 78 -1.81 10.91 13.57
N MET A 79 -2.30 12.03 13.03
CA MET A 79 -1.96 13.36 13.51
C MET A 79 -2.74 13.50 14.82
N GLY A 80 -2.10 13.07 15.90
CA GLY A 80 -2.75 12.65 17.15
C GLY A 80 -3.99 13.45 17.54
N LYS A 81 -4.95 12.75 18.15
CA LYS A 81 -5.74 13.37 19.22
C LYS A 81 -4.75 14.10 20.12
N GLU A 82 -4.86 15.43 20.23
CA GLU A 82 -4.18 16.14 21.31
C GLU A 82 -4.51 15.42 22.63
N PRO A 83 -3.53 15.19 23.51
CA PRO A 83 -3.80 14.67 24.85
C PRO A 83 -4.76 15.59 25.62
#